data_AF-A0A7X8BY68-F1
#
_entry.id   AF-A0A7X8BY68-F1
#
_cell.length_a   1.000
_cell.length_b   1.000
_cell.length_c   1.000
_cell.angle_alpha   90.00
_cell.angle_beta   90.00
_cell.angle_gamma   90.00
#
_symmetry.space_group_name_H-M   'P 1'
#
loop_
_entity.id
_entity.type
_entity.pdbx_description
1 polymer ?
#
loop_
_entity_poly.entity_id
_entity_poly.type
_entity_poly.pdbx_seq_one_letter_code
_entity_poly.pdbx_strand_id
1 'polypeptide(L)'
;MKAIEILKHESDFKAKLTDNNGRRMFLSPFSLDIPGTSEKIDFIRCMPEIPDESYFFKDTPAKEKIVLHHTAGYLKSDITTLTKPNYHVSVPFVLGRDGSIYNLFASKYWSYHLGGNSVGGNESMSKASIGIEISNIGPLRLNGDNLYDYYGNLYCHLTETQYYKVLDVAWRGYSYFATFTDAQYESLIKLLKFLTNRYNIPHVFLPENRRFETLTLLEIRQFKGILSHANFRKDKSDMSPAFDYSRLVGQF
;
A
#
# COMPACT_ATOMS: atom_id res chain seq x y z
N MET A 1 -9.74 -15.56 -3.65
CA MET A 1 -10.96 -15.44 -2.80
C MET A 1 -11.98 -14.56 -3.51
N LYS A 2 -13.29 -14.86 -3.41
CA LYS A 2 -14.33 -14.01 -4.01
C LYS A 2 -14.32 -12.61 -3.39
N ALA A 3 -14.52 -11.58 -4.20
CA ALA A 3 -14.48 -10.18 -3.79
C ALA A 3 -15.45 -9.86 -2.63
N ILE A 4 -16.64 -10.46 -2.67
CA ILE A 4 -17.69 -10.31 -1.64
C ILE A 4 -17.27 -10.83 -0.25
N GLU A 5 -16.32 -11.77 -0.18
CA GLU A 5 -15.88 -12.37 1.09
C GLU A 5 -14.71 -11.61 1.74
N ILE A 6 -14.13 -10.61 1.08
CA ILE A 6 -12.88 -9.98 1.56
C ILE A 6 -13.09 -9.29 2.92
N LEU A 7 -14.15 -8.50 3.09
CA LEU A 7 -14.41 -7.80 4.35
C LEU A 7 -14.66 -8.77 5.51
N LYS A 8 -15.32 -9.90 5.22
CA LYS A 8 -15.49 -10.98 6.21
C LYS A 8 -14.15 -11.61 6.57
N HIS A 9 -13.26 -11.84 5.60
CA HIS A 9 -11.92 -12.35 5.86
C HIS A 9 -11.07 -11.39 6.70
N GLU A 10 -11.17 -10.08 6.48
CA GLU A 10 -10.50 -9.07 7.30
C GLU A 10 -11.07 -9.03 8.73
N SER A 11 -12.38 -9.17 8.88
CA SER A 11 -13.06 -9.27 10.18
C SER A 11 -12.63 -10.53 10.94
N ASP A 12 -12.51 -11.66 10.24
CA ASP A 12 -12.00 -12.91 10.79
C ASP A 12 -10.55 -12.78 11.29
N PHE A 13 -9.69 -12.05 10.56
CA PHE A 13 -8.33 -11.76 11.00
C PHE A 13 -8.32 -10.96 12.30
N LYS A 14 -9.14 -9.90 12.39
CA LYS A 14 -9.28 -9.08 13.60
C LYS A 14 -9.79 -9.88 14.80
N ALA A 15 -10.71 -10.81 14.59
CA ALA A 15 -11.27 -11.64 15.66
C ALA A 15 -10.32 -12.75 16.12
N LYS A 16 -9.67 -13.44 15.18
CA LYS A 16 -8.82 -14.61 15.48
C LYS A 16 -7.42 -14.21 15.95
N LEU A 17 -6.96 -13.01 15.59
CA LEU A 17 -5.62 -12.50 15.93
C LEU A 17 -4.51 -13.48 15.52
N THR A 18 -4.65 -14.10 14.35
CA THR A 18 -3.67 -15.01 13.77
C THR A 18 -3.40 -14.66 12.33
N ASP A 19 -2.12 -14.64 11.97
CA ASP A 19 -1.68 -14.50 10.58
C ASP A 19 -1.86 -15.84 9.80
N ASN A 20 -1.50 -15.88 8.51
CA ASN A 20 -1.70 -17.07 7.67
C ASN A 20 -0.86 -18.27 8.08
N ASN A 21 0.22 -18.06 8.83
CA ASN A 21 1.07 -19.12 9.37
C ASN A 21 0.62 -19.56 10.78
N GLY A 22 -0.50 -19.02 11.28
CA GLY A 22 -0.99 -19.30 12.62
C GLY A 22 -0.27 -18.54 13.74
N ARG A 23 0.65 -17.63 13.41
CA ARG A 23 1.35 -16.82 14.41
C ARG A 23 0.37 -15.81 15.00
N ARG A 24 0.39 -15.70 16.33
CA ARG A 24 -0.44 -14.76 17.08
C ARG A 24 -0.01 -13.32 16.81
N MET A 25 -1.00 -12.47 16.58
CA MET A 25 -0.82 -11.04 16.32
C MET A 25 -1.42 -10.24 17.47
N PHE A 26 -0.74 -9.17 17.86
CA PHE A 26 -1.23 -8.17 18.78
C PHE A 26 -1.76 -6.97 17.99
N LEU A 27 -3.05 -6.64 18.19
CA LEU A 27 -3.70 -5.47 17.62
C LEU A 27 -4.07 -4.50 18.74
N SER A 28 -3.55 -3.27 18.69
CA SER A 28 -3.84 -2.23 19.69
C SER A 28 -4.17 -0.90 19.00
N PRO A 29 -5.43 -0.43 19.07
CA PRO A 29 -5.81 0.87 18.53
C PRO A 29 -5.11 2.02 19.26
N PHE A 30 -4.73 3.06 18.52
CA PHE A 30 -4.24 4.32 19.07
C PHE A 30 -4.49 5.46 18.09
N SER A 31 -4.52 6.70 18.60
CA SER A 31 -4.73 7.90 17.79
C SER A 31 -3.55 8.86 17.95
N LEU A 32 -3.19 9.56 16.88
CA LEU A 32 -2.20 10.64 16.90
C LEU A 32 -2.81 11.92 16.34
N ASP A 33 -2.32 13.07 16.79
CA ASP A 33 -2.66 14.36 16.19
C ASP A 33 -1.94 14.50 14.84
N ILE A 34 -2.63 15.04 13.84
CA ILE A 34 -2.04 15.39 12.55
C ILE A 34 -1.31 16.73 12.71
N PRO A 35 0.04 16.76 12.60
CA PRO A 35 0.82 17.97 12.87
C PRO A 35 0.32 19.17 12.08
N GLY A 36 0.21 20.33 12.73
CA GLY A 36 -0.26 21.56 12.09
C GLY A 36 -1.77 21.64 11.84
N THR A 37 -2.57 20.71 12.37
CA THR A 37 -4.04 20.75 12.26
C THR A 37 -4.73 20.41 13.59
N SER A 38 -6.06 20.55 13.65
CA SER A 38 -6.90 20.08 14.76
C SER A 38 -7.38 18.63 14.60
N GLU A 39 -7.02 17.97 13.49
CA GLU A 39 -7.48 16.62 13.18
C GLU A 39 -6.62 15.54 13.85
N LYS A 40 -7.23 14.37 14.04
CA LYS A 40 -6.56 13.15 14.50
C LYS A 40 -6.61 12.07 13.43
N ILE A 41 -5.66 11.15 13.51
CA ILE A 41 -5.59 9.95 12.70
C ILE A 41 -5.52 8.71 13.61
N ASP A 42 -6.34 7.73 13.30
CA ASP A 42 -6.43 6.46 14.03
C ASP A 42 -5.59 5.39 13.34
N PHE A 43 -4.91 4.61 14.16
CA PHE A 43 -4.07 3.50 13.75
C PHE A 43 -4.40 2.26 14.58
N ILE A 44 -4.07 1.09 14.04
CA ILE A 44 -4.00 -0.17 14.76
C ILE A 44 -2.55 -0.60 14.78
N ARG A 45 -1.88 -0.55 15.94
CA ARG A 45 -0.56 -1.18 16.08
C ARG A 45 -0.73 -2.67 15.81
N CYS A 46 -0.01 -3.19 14.83
CA CYS A 46 -0.11 -4.57 14.40
C CYS A 46 1.28 -5.20 14.37
N MET A 47 1.54 -6.05 15.36
CA MET A 47 2.83 -6.69 15.52
C MET A 47 2.63 -8.14 15.97
N PRO A 48 3.60 -9.03 15.75
CA PRO A 48 3.56 -10.36 16.35
C PRO A 48 3.46 -10.28 17.88
N GLU A 49 2.70 -11.19 18.50
CA GLU A 49 2.51 -11.21 19.97
C GLU A 49 3.83 -11.44 20.72
N ILE A 50 4.70 -12.28 20.15
CA ILE A 50 6.11 -12.35 20.53
C ILE A 50 6.85 -11.27 19.73
N PRO A 51 7.36 -10.20 20.37
CA PRO A 51 7.94 -9.08 19.64
C PRO A 51 9.07 -9.51 18.70
N ASP A 52 8.97 -9.05 17.46
CA ASP A 52 9.99 -9.27 16.43
C ASP A 52 10.21 -7.94 15.70
N GLU A 53 11.46 -7.51 15.64
CA GLU A 53 11.89 -6.29 14.94
C GLU A 53 12.84 -6.62 13.78
N SER A 54 13.02 -7.90 13.42
CA SER A 54 14.01 -8.37 12.43
C SER A 54 13.59 -8.18 10.96
N TYR A 55 12.43 -7.57 10.71
CA TYR A 55 11.91 -7.29 9.36
C TYR A 55 11.99 -5.80 8.98
N PHE A 56 12.62 -4.97 9.81
CA PHE A 56 12.93 -3.57 9.54
C PHE A 56 14.22 -3.14 10.26
N PHE A 57 14.75 -1.99 9.88
CA PHE A 57 15.95 -1.39 10.43
C PHE A 57 15.59 -0.15 11.26
N LYS A 58 16.24 0.01 12.42
CA LYS A 58 15.96 1.10 13.37
C LYS A 58 16.72 2.40 13.10
N ASP A 59 17.51 2.46 12.03
CA ASP A 59 18.08 3.72 11.57
C ASP A 59 16.97 4.72 11.23
N THR A 60 17.22 6.01 11.43
CA THR A 60 16.25 7.08 11.18
C THR A 60 16.70 7.99 10.04
N PRO A 61 16.74 7.50 8.79
CA PRO A 61 17.11 8.34 7.64
C PRO A 61 16.08 9.45 7.42
N ALA A 62 16.52 10.55 6.83
CA ALA A 62 15.61 11.61 6.38
C ALA A 62 14.62 11.05 5.34
N LYS A 63 13.35 11.42 5.48
CA LYS A 63 12.27 11.00 4.59
C LYS A 63 11.92 12.15 3.67
N GLU A 64 11.97 11.91 2.37
CA GLU A 64 11.70 12.91 1.34
C GLU A 64 10.50 12.55 0.46
N LYS A 65 10.05 11.29 0.55
CA LYS A 65 9.04 10.73 -0.34
C LYS A 65 8.08 9.81 0.41
N ILE A 66 6.86 9.71 -0.10
CA ILE A 66 5.90 8.65 0.25
C ILE A 66 5.72 7.80 -1.00
N VAL A 67 5.74 6.47 -0.87
CA VAL A 67 5.56 5.55 -2.00
C VAL A 67 4.33 4.68 -1.76
N LEU A 68 3.38 4.77 -2.69
CA LEU A 68 2.16 3.99 -2.70
C LEU A 68 2.37 2.65 -3.41
N HIS A 69 1.85 1.60 -2.77
CA HIS A 69 1.84 0.23 -3.25
C HIS A 69 0.43 -0.37 -3.11
N HIS A 70 0.18 -1.44 -3.86
CA HIS A 70 -0.84 -2.41 -3.50
C HIS A 70 -0.22 -3.79 -3.34
N THR A 71 -0.83 -4.59 -2.46
CA THR A 71 -0.22 -5.83 -1.99
C THR A 71 -0.29 -6.99 -2.98
N ALA A 72 -1.20 -6.92 -3.97
CA ALA A 72 -1.60 -8.06 -4.80
C ALA A 72 -2.05 -9.27 -3.95
N GLY A 73 -2.65 -8.98 -2.79
CA GLY A 73 -2.97 -9.95 -1.76
C GLY A 73 -4.20 -9.59 -0.95
N TYR A 74 -4.32 -10.26 0.19
CA TYR A 74 -5.38 -10.07 1.16
C TYR A 74 -4.76 -9.73 2.50
N LEU A 75 -5.38 -8.81 3.25
CA LEU A 75 -4.83 -8.27 4.50
C LEU A 75 -4.11 -9.30 5.40
N LYS A 76 -4.72 -10.46 5.65
CA LYS A 76 -4.12 -11.50 6.51
C LYS A 76 -2.78 -12.03 5.93
N SER A 77 -2.71 -12.31 4.63
CA SER A 77 -1.45 -12.70 3.97
C SER A 77 -0.46 -11.54 3.88
N ASP A 78 -0.96 -10.33 3.72
CA ASP A 78 -0.15 -9.11 3.60
C ASP A 78 0.62 -8.87 4.90
N ILE A 79 -0.10 -8.88 6.03
CA ILE A 79 0.49 -8.79 7.37
C ILE A 79 1.50 -9.93 7.61
N THR A 80 1.16 -11.16 7.22
CA THR A 80 2.07 -12.33 7.37
C THR A 80 3.39 -12.08 6.64
N THR A 81 3.34 -11.58 5.42
CA THR A 81 4.51 -11.36 4.57
C THR A 81 5.34 -10.18 5.05
N LEU A 82 4.68 -9.06 5.35
CA LEU A 82 5.33 -7.80 5.74
C LEU A 82 5.88 -7.83 7.17
N THR A 83 5.55 -8.84 7.97
CA THR A 83 6.11 -9.04 9.32
C THR A 83 6.87 -10.36 9.42
N LYS A 84 7.30 -10.93 8.29
CA LYS A 84 8.02 -12.21 8.27
C LYS A 84 9.39 -12.08 8.96
N PRO A 85 9.73 -12.95 9.94
CA PRO A 85 11.00 -12.87 10.65
C PRO A 85 12.22 -12.91 9.71
N ASN A 86 13.22 -12.08 9.99
CA ASN A 86 14.47 -11.92 9.25
C ASN A 86 14.27 -11.56 7.77
N TYR A 87 13.10 -11.05 7.40
CA TYR A 87 12.76 -10.69 6.03
C TYR A 87 12.53 -9.18 5.94
N HIS A 88 13.59 -8.45 5.58
CA HIS A 88 13.61 -6.99 5.52
C HIS A 88 12.85 -6.44 4.30
N VAL A 89 11.71 -7.02 3.95
CA VAL A 89 10.80 -6.48 2.94
C VAL A 89 9.48 -6.13 3.61
N SER A 90 9.30 -4.85 3.92
CA SER A 90 8.17 -4.38 4.73
C SER A 90 7.87 -2.90 4.50
N VAL A 91 6.73 -2.45 5.01
CA VAL A 91 6.29 -1.05 5.05
C VAL A 91 5.72 -0.70 6.42
N PRO A 92 5.79 0.57 6.86
CA PRO A 92 5.25 0.96 8.17
C PRO A 92 3.72 0.93 8.24
N PHE A 93 3.01 1.00 7.10
CA PHE A 93 1.55 1.09 7.07
C PHE A 93 0.93 0.15 6.03
N VAL A 94 -0.12 -0.56 6.43
CA VAL A 94 -1.00 -1.36 5.56
C VAL A 94 -2.44 -0.87 5.73
N LEU A 95 -3.13 -0.53 4.65
CA LEU A 95 -4.55 -0.12 4.68
C LEU A 95 -5.45 -1.32 4.35
N GLY A 96 -6.30 -1.72 5.29
CA GLY A 96 -7.36 -2.71 5.08
C GLY A 96 -8.47 -2.20 4.16
N ARG A 97 -9.31 -3.09 3.64
CA ARG A 97 -10.46 -2.70 2.78
C ARG A 97 -11.52 -1.90 3.52
N ASP A 98 -11.60 -2.06 4.83
CA ASP A 98 -12.49 -1.26 5.69
C ASP A 98 -11.90 0.10 6.10
N GLY A 99 -10.74 0.48 5.57
CA GLY A 99 -10.07 1.75 5.89
C GLY A 99 -9.20 1.71 7.14
N SER A 100 -9.11 0.60 7.88
CA SER A 100 -8.21 0.50 9.03
C SER A 100 -6.75 0.67 8.61
N ILE A 101 -6.01 1.53 9.32
CA ILE A 101 -4.58 1.75 9.08
C ILE A 101 -3.78 0.90 10.08
N TYR A 102 -3.22 -0.21 9.60
CA TYR A 102 -2.36 -1.07 10.39
C TYR A 102 -0.94 -0.52 10.40
N ASN A 103 -0.42 -0.18 11.58
CA ASN A 103 0.94 0.29 11.77
C ASN A 103 1.86 -0.87 12.21
N LEU A 104 2.80 -1.27 11.34
CA LEU A 104 3.70 -2.40 11.57
C LEU A 104 4.95 -1.98 12.36
N PHE A 105 5.46 -0.78 12.07
CA PHE A 105 6.59 -0.17 12.79
C PHE A 105 6.57 1.36 12.61
N ALA A 106 7.35 2.08 13.41
CA ALA A 106 7.38 3.55 13.35
C ALA A 106 7.94 4.05 12.00
N SER A 107 7.28 5.01 11.35
CA SER A 107 7.65 5.48 10.00
C SER A 107 9.00 6.22 9.90
N LYS A 108 9.65 6.51 11.04
CA LYS A 108 11.02 7.02 11.08
C LYS A 108 12.05 5.94 10.74
N TYR A 109 11.70 4.68 11.00
CA TYR A 109 12.49 3.50 10.63
C TYR A 109 12.29 3.15 9.15
N TRP A 110 12.96 2.11 8.67
CA TRP A 110 12.87 1.74 7.26
C TRP A 110 13.00 0.22 7.05
N SER A 111 12.47 -0.27 5.94
CA SER A 111 12.66 -1.62 5.43
C SER A 111 12.68 -1.55 3.90
N TYR A 112 13.13 -2.58 3.20
CA TYR A 112 13.12 -2.56 1.73
C TYR A 112 11.67 -2.68 1.22
N HIS A 113 11.27 -1.87 0.25
CA HIS A 113 9.95 -2.01 -0.38
C HIS A 113 9.98 -1.79 -1.91
N LEU A 114 11.12 -1.41 -2.49
CA LEU A 114 11.22 -1.09 -3.91
C LEU A 114 11.78 -2.24 -4.75
N GLY A 115 12.57 -3.13 -4.15
CA GLY A 115 13.23 -4.26 -4.81
C GLY A 115 14.44 -3.88 -5.65
N GLY A 116 15.28 -4.86 -5.99
CA GLY A 116 16.65 -4.65 -6.50
C GLY A 116 16.79 -3.83 -7.78
N ASN A 117 15.79 -3.86 -8.67
CA ASN A 117 15.83 -3.17 -9.97
C ASN A 117 15.26 -1.74 -9.93
N SER A 118 15.13 -1.16 -8.75
CA SER A 118 14.60 0.20 -8.61
C SER A 118 15.59 1.26 -9.08
N VAL A 119 15.09 2.21 -9.87
CA VAL A 119 15.84 3.43 -10.21
C VAL A 119 16.20 4.16 -8.92
N GLY A 120 17.47 4.54 -8.77
CA GLY A 120 18.00 5.11 -7.52
C GLY A 120 18.49 4.08 -6.50
N GLY A 121 18.22 2.79 -6.72
CA GLY A 121 18.65 1.69 -5.87
C GLY A 121 17.70 1.42 -4.69
N ASN A 122 17.46 0.15 -4.40
CA ASN A 122 16.47 -0.29 -3.41
C ASN A 122 16.74 0.29 -2.02
N GLU A 123 17.99 0.21 -1.56
CA GLU A 123 18.36 0.68 -0.22
C GLU A 123 18.22 2.18 -0.08
N SER A 124 18.87 2.93 -0.98
CA SER A 124 18.89 4.39 -0.91
C SER A 124 17.48 4.96 -1.01
N MET A 125 16.68 4.46 -1.96
CA MET A 125 15.32 4.96 -2.14
C MET A 125 14.38 4.49 -1.01
N SER A 126 14.47 3.24 -0.53
CA SER A 126 13.63 2.78 0.60
C SER A 126 13.97 3.52 1.90
N LYS A 127 15.25 3.87 2.13
CA LYS A 127 15.67 4.74 3.25
C LYS A 127 15.03 6.11 3.15
N ALA A 128 15.07 6.72 1.96
CA ALA A 128 14.56 8.08 1.69
C ALA A 128 13.02 8.16 1.56
N SER A 129 12.31 7.03 1.60
CA SER A 129 10.85 7.00 1.49
C SER A 129 10.13 6.33 2.65
N ILE A 130 8.83 6.58 2.73
CA ILE A 130 7.87 5.90 3.58
C ILE A 130 6.94 5.11 2.65
N GLY A 131 7.01 3.77 2.70
CA GLY A 131 6.09 2.92 1.96
C GLY A 131 4.72 2.82 2.61
N ILE A 132 3.67 2.75 1.79
CA ILE A 132 2.30 2.46 2.21
C ILE A 132 1.78 1.34 1.30
N GLU A 133 1.37 0.23 1.91
CA GLU A 133 0.69 -0.85 1.20
C GLU A 133 -0.82 -0.73 1.36
N ILE A 134 -1.57 -0.88 0.28
CA ILE A 134 -3.03 -0.89 0.30
C ILE A 134 -3.49 -2.31 -0.03
N SER A 135 -4.21 -2.96 0.88
CA SER A 135 -4.75 -4.33 0.72
C SER A 135 -5.68 -4.38 -0.48
N ASN A 136 -5.15 -4.84 -1.61
CA ASN A 136 -5.84 -4.87 -2.89
C ASN A 136 -5.16 -5.90 -3.81
N ILE A 137 -5.99 -6.70 -4.49
CA ILE A 137 -5.53 -7.76 -5.39
C ILE A 137 -4.88 -7.20 -6.67
N GLY A 138 -5.20 -5.95 -7.04
CA GLY A 138 -4.61 -5.31 -8.20
C GLY A 138 -5.14 -5.92 -9.51
N PRO A 139 -4.27 -6.33 -10.44
CA PRO A 139 -4.70 -6.86 -11.73
C PRO A 139 -5.51 -8.16 -11.63
N LEU A 140 -6.52 -8.29 -12.49
CA LEU A 140 -7.39 -9.45 -12.63
C LEU A 140 -7.27 -10.05 -14.04
N ARG A 141 -7.45 -11.37 -14.14
CA ARG A 141 -7.39 -12.12 -15.41
C ARG A 141 -8.80 -12.53 -15.82
N LEU A 142 -9.18 -12.19 -17.05
CA LEU A 142 -10.43 -12.61 -17.65
C LEU A 142 -10.34 -14.05 -18.16
N ASN A 143 -11.33 -14.88 -17.85
CA ASN A 143 -11.53 -16.19 -18.46
C ASN A 143 -13.04 -16.50 -18.53
N GLY A 144 -13.58 -16.53 -19.75
CA GLY A 144 -15.03 -16.54 -19.97
C GLY A 144 -15.66 -15.29 -19.37
N ASP A 145 -16.73 -15.46 -18.59
CA ASP A 145 -17.42 -14.35 -17.91
C ASP A 145 -16.89 -14.07 -16.50
N ASN A 146 -15.76 -14.68 -16.13
CA ASN A 146 -15.19 -14.63 -14.78
C ASN A 146 -13.85 -13.87 -14.75
N LEU A 147 -13.65 -13.12 -13.68
CA LEU A 147 -12.39 -12.49 -13.33
C LEU A 147 -11.70 -13.27 -12.21
N TYR A 148 -10.41 -13.53 -12.38
CA TYR A 148 -9.59 -14.31 -11.46
C TYR A 148 -8.45 -13.46 -10.87
N ASP A 149 -8.12 -13.71 -9.61
CA ASP A 149 -6.94 -13.14 -8.97
C ASP A 149 -5.63 -13.78 -9.51
N TYR A 150 -4.48 -13.22 -9.12
CA TYR A 150 -3.17 -13.74 -9.53
C TYR A 150 -2.91 -15.20 -9.06
N TYR A 151 -3.60 -15.64 -8.01
CA TYR A 151 -3.50 -16.99 -7.44
C TYR A 151 -4.43 -18.00 -8.16
N GLY A 152 -5.21 -17.56 -9.15
CA GLY A 152 -6.13 -18.40 -9.90
C GLY A 152 -7.48 -18.64 -9.21
N ASN A 153 -7.80 -17.91 -8.15
CA ASN A 153 -9.13 -18.00 -7.53
C ASN A 153 -10.12 -17.11 -8.28
N LEU A 154 -11.36 -17.56 -8.38
CA LEU A 154 -12.47 -16.72 -8.82
C LEU A 154 -12.61 -15.50 -7.90
N TYR A 155 -12.46 -14.32 -8.48
CA TYR A 155 -12.59 -13.04 -7.78
C TYR A 155 -14.03 -12.53 -7.88
N CYS A 156 -14.55 -12.34 -9.10
CA CYS A 156 -15.94 -11.96 -9.35
C CYS A 156 -16.37 -12.31 -10.79
N HIS A 157 -17.66 -12.23 -11.06
CA HIS A 157 -18.21 -12.31 -12.42
C HIS A 157 -18.17 -10.93 -13.10
N LEU A 158 -18.20 -10.88 -14.44
CA LEU A 158 -18.23 -9.61 -15.19
C LEU A 158 -19.47 -8.75 -14.89
N THR A 159 -20.56 -9.35 -14.45
CA THR A 159 -21.77 -8.62 -14.03
C THR A 159 -21.60 -7.89 -12.70
N GLU A 160 -20.58 -8.22 -11.91
CA GLU A 160 -20.33 -7.62 -10.59
C GLU A 160 -19.36 -6.43 -10.71
N THR A 161 -19.78 -5.42 -11.49
CA THR A 161 -18.96 -4.25 -11.87
C THR A 161 -18.53 -3.38 -10.70
N GLN A 162 -19.09 -3.55 -9.51
CA GLN A 162 -18.65 -2.85 -8.29
C GLN A 162 -17.27 -3.32 -7.79
N TYR A 163 -16.83 -4.52 -8.18
CA TYR A 163 -15.57 -5.11 -7.67
C TYR A 163 -14.36 -4.84 -8.57
N TYR A 164 -14.56 -4.33 -9.79
CA TYR A 164 -13.47 -4.10 -10.72
C TYR A 164 -13.64 -2.83 -11.55
N LYS A 165 -12.53 -2.35 -12.09
CA LYS A 165 -12.46 -1.33 -13.14
C LYS A 165 -11.85 -1.95 -14.38
N VAL A 166 -12.32 -1.51 -15.54
CA VAL A 166 -11.74 -1.83 -16.84
C VAL A 166 -10.99 -0.61 -17.34
N LEU A 167 -9.79 -0.82 -17.88
CA LEU A 167 -9.02 0.17 -18.59
C LEU A 167 -9.20 -0.02 -20.10
N ASP A 168 -9.42 1.08 -20.81
CA ASP A 168 -9.49 1.09 -22.27
C ASP A 168 -8.15 0.67 -22.91
N VAL A 169 -7.05 1.08 -22.28
CA VAL A 169 -5.69 0.70 -22.65
C VAL A 169 -5.10 -0.17 -21.55
N ALA A 170 -4.66 -1.38 -21.93
CA ALA A 170 -4.08 -2.32 -20.98
C ALA A 170 -2.84 -1.73 -20.27
N TRP A 171 -2.81 -1.82 -18.95
CA TRP A 171 -1.69 -1.41 -18.12
C TRP A 171 -0.83 -2.60 -17.75
N ARG A 172 0.41 -2.63 -18.27
CA ARG A 172 1.38 -3.72 -18.03
C ARG A 172 0.79 -5.12 -18.27
N GLY A 173 -0.02 -5.25 -19.32
CA GLY A 173 -0.64 -6.51 -19.75
C GLY A 173 -2.02 -6.81 -19.15
N TYR A 174 -2.59 -5.90 -18.36
CA TYR A 174 -3.88 -6.12 -17.71
C TYR A 174 -4.87 -4.99 -18.03
N SER A 175 -6.12 -5.36 -18.32
CA SER A 175 -7.22 -4.39 -18.50
C SER A 175 -8.18 -4.35 -17.31
N TYR A 176 -8.22 -5.39 -16.49
CA TYR A 176 -9.13 -5.48 -15.34
C TYR A 176 -8.35 -5.32 -14.05
N PHE A 177 -8.84 -4.48 -13.14
CA PHE A 177 -8.24 -4.24 -11.83
C PHE A 177 -9.30 -4.23 -10.74
N ALA A 178 -9.00 -4.82 -9.59
CA ALA A 178 -9.86 -4.73 -8.42
C ALA A 178 -10.05 -3.26 -7.98
N THR A 179 -11.28 -2.87 -7.65
CA THR A 179 -11.58 -1.52 -7.14
C THR A 179 -10.89 -1.28 -5.80
N PHE A 180 -10.71 -0.02 -5.42
CA PHE A 180 -10.37 0.41 -4.06
C PHE A 180 -11.64 0.92 -3.38
N THR A 181 -11.78 0.73 -2.07
CA THR A 181 -12.98 1.19 -1.33
C THR A 181 -12.91 2.67 -0.97
N ASP A 182 -14.05 3.31 -0.72
CA ASP A 182 -14.09 4.68 -0.22
C ASP A 182 -13.34 4.86 1.10
N ALA A 183 -13.52 3.91 2.03
CA ALA A 183 -12.81 3.90 3.31
C ALA A 183 -11.27 3.84 3.13
N GLN A 184 -10.77 3.13 2.12
CA GLN A 184 -9.34 3.13 1.79
C GLN A 184 -8.87 4.51 1.32
N TYR A 185 -9.62 5.18 0.45
CA TYR A 185 -9.25 6.53 0.01
C TYR A 185 -9.30 7.54 1.16
N GLU A 186 -10.35 7.53 1.98
CA GLU A 186 -10.48 8.44 3.13
C GLU A 186 -9.32 8.30 4.12
N SER A 187 -8.97 7.05 4.47
CA SER A 187 -7.84 6.78 5.35
C SER A 187 -6.50 7.12 4.72
N LEU A 188 -6.34 6.91 3.41
CA LEU A 188 -5.12 7.29 2.69
C LEU A 188 -4.95 8.81 2.66
N ILE A 189 -6.01 9.58 2.41
CA ILE A 189 -6.00 11.05 2.44
C ILE A 189 -5.49 11.53 3.81
N LYS A 190 -6.06 11.03 4.91
CA LYS A 190 -5.60 11.37 6.27
C LYS A 190 -4.16 10.95 6.53
N LEU A 191 -3.76 9.77 6.08
CA LEU A 191 -2.38 9.26 6.27
C LEU A 191 -1.36 10.09 5.49
N LEU A 192 -1.67 10.47 4.25
CA LEU A 192 -0.84 11.36 3.46
C LEU A 192 -0.68 12.70 4.17
N LYS A 193 -1.78 13.31 4.65
CA LYS A 193 -1.74 14.54 5.45
C LYS A 193 -0.84 14.43 6.67
N PHE A 194 -0.99 13.35 7.43
CA PHE A 194 -0.17 13.08 8.60
C PHE A 194 1.31 13.01 8.23
N LEU A 195 1.67 12.25 7.20
CA LEU A 195 3.08 12.03 6.83
C LEU A 195 3.72 13.25 6.16
N THR A 196 3.00 13.97 5.30
CA THR A 196 3.49 15.20 4.67
C THR A 196 3.81 16.25 5.72
N ASN A 197 2.92 16.44 6.71
CA ASN A 197 3.13 17.41 7.79
C ASN A 197 4.21 16.93 8.77
N ARG A 198 4.24 15.64 9.11
CA ARG A 198 5.19 15.08 10.10
C ARG A 198 6.64 15.11 9.65
N TYR A 199 6.88 14.95 8.34
CA TYR A 199 8.21 14.86 7.75
C TYR A 199 8.56 16.03 6.83
N ASN A 200 7.67 17.03 6.70
CA ASN A 200 7.81 18.15 5.76
C ASN A 200 8.03 17.66 4.31
N ILE A 201 7.31 16.60 3.93
CA ILE A 201 7.31 16.07 2.55
C ILE A 201 6.25 16.85 1.77
N PRO A 202 6.56 17.43 0.60
CA PRO A 202 5.57 18.16 -0.19
C PRO A 202 4.36 17.28 -0.54
N HIS A 203 3.14 17.78 -0.34
CA HIS A 203 1.92 17.08 -0.76
C HIS A 203 1.70 17.24 -2.28
N VAL A 204 2.59 16.66 -3.08
CA VAL A 204 2.56 16.74 -4.54
C VAL A 204 2.74 15.37 -5.16
N PHE A 205 1.93 15.10 -6.18
CA PHE A 205 2.08 13.95 -7.06
C PHE A 205 2.79 14.38 -8.35
N LEU A 206 3.30 13.42 -9.12
CA LEU A 206 3.68 13.67 -10.51
C LEU A 206 2.47 14.17 -11.33
N PRO A 207 2.69 15.02 -12.36
CA PRO A 207 1.65 15.38 -13.30
C PRO A 207 1.12 14.12 -13.99
N GLU A 208 -0.15 14.14 -14.38
CA GLU A 208 -0.89 12.95 -14.82
C GLU A 208 -0.18 12.16 -15.93
N ASN A 209 0.36 12.85 -16.93
CA ASN A 209 1.10 12.26 -18.04
C ASN A 209 2.40 11.54 -17.61
N ARG A 210 2.93 11.82 -16.41
CA ARG A 210 4.15 11.20 -15.87
C ARG A 210 3.88 10.17 -14.76
N ARG A 211 2.65 10.10 -14.19
CA ARG A 211 2.34 9.27 -13.01
C ARG A 211 2.64 7.78 -13.20
N PHE A 212 2.57 7.29 -14.44
CA PHE A 212 2.76 5.89 -14.77
C PHE A 212 4.11 5.59 -15.42
N GLU A 213 4.97 6.60 -15.56
CA GLU A 213 6.30 6.40 -16.12
C GLU A 213 7.32 6.02 -15.03
N THR A 214 8.25 5.15 -15.39
CA THR A 214 9.46 4.94 -14.58
C THR A 214 10.38 6.12 -14.78
N LEU A 215 10.69 6.82 -13.68
CA LEU A 215 11.53 8.01 -13.70
C LEU A 215 12.99 7.66 -13.98
N THR A 216 13.74 8.63 -14.48
CA THR A 216 15.20 8.56 -14.57
C THR A 216 15.85 8.74 -13.19
N LEU A 217 17.14 8.41 -13.10
CA LEU A 217 17.91 8.58 -11.86
C LEU A 217 17.97 10.05 -11.40
N LEU A 218 18.02 11.00 -12.33
CA LEU A 218 18.04 12.42 -12.00
C LEU A 218 16.69 12.85 -11.41
N GLU A 219 15.60 12.48 -12.07
CA GLU A 219 14.23 12.80 -11.64
C GLU A 219 13.91 12.20 -10.27
N ILE A 220 14.22 10.92 -10.02
CA ILE A 220 13.93 10.28 -8.73
C ILE A 220 14.69 10.93 -7.57
N ARG A 221 15.91 11.42 -7.82
CA ARG A 221 16.73 12.09 -6.80
C ARG A 221 16.25 13.51 -6.51
N GLN A 222 15.75 14.22 -7.53
CA GLN A 222 15.28 15.59 -7.38
C GLN A 222 13.84 15.67 -6.85
N PHE A 223 12.99 14.71 -7.19
CA PHE A 223 11.58 14.73 -6.79
C PHE A 223 11.42 14.51 -5.29
N LYS A 224 10.58 15.35 -4.66
CA LYS A 224 10.12 15.22 -3.29
C LYS A 224 8.59 15.26 -3.30
N GLY A 225 7.96 14.30 -2.64
CA GLY A 225 6.50 14.18 -2.64
C GLY A 225 6.02 12.73 -2.69
N ILE A 226 4.92 12.49 -3.37
CA ILE A 226 4.24 11.19 -3.41
C ILE A 226 4.43 10.53 -4.77
N LEU A 227 4.91 9.29 -4.75
CA LEU A 227 5.15 8.43 -5.91
C LEU A 227 4.45 7.08 -5.74
N SER A 228 4.42 6.27 -6.79
CA SER A 228 4.05 4.86 -6.74
C SER A 228 5.22 3.95 -7.11
N HIS A 229 5.10 2.64 -6.88
CA HIS A 229 6.14 1.68 -7.23
C HIS A 229 6.53 1.71 -8.72
N ALA A 230 5.55 1.94 -9.60
CA ALA A 230 5.73 2.08 -11.03
C ALA A 230 6.73 3.19 -11.43
N ASN A 231 6.90 4.22 -10.59
CA ASN A 231 7.87 5.30 -10.83
C ASN A 231 9.32 4.87 -10.62
N PHE A 232 9.55 3.78 -9.88
CA PHE A 232 10.89 3.23 -9.63
C PHE A 232 11.21 2.04 -10.53
N ARG A 233 10.19 1.34 -11.05
CA ARG A 233 10.35 0.07 -11.76
C ARG A 233 9.34 -0.06 -12.90
N LYS A 234 9.81 -0.51 -14.06
CA LYS A 234 9.00 -0.70 -15.27
C LYS A 234 8.11 -1.95 -15.27
N ASP A 235 8.40 -2.92 -14.40
CA ASP A 235 7.73 -4.23 -14.33
C ASP A 235 6.57 -4.30 -13.32
N LYS A 236 6.43 -3.29 -12.45
CA LYS A 236 5.45 -3.18 -11.36
C LYS A 236 4.05 -2.67 -11.74
N SER A 237 3.00 -3.46 -11.63
CA SER A 237 1.64 -3.00 -11.99
C SER A 237 1.01 -2.00 -10.99
N ASP A 238 1.62 -1.79 -9.82
CA ASP A 238 1.15 -0.90 -8.76
C ASP A 238 1.83 0.50 -8.81
N MET A 239 1.10 1.60 -8.65
CA MET A 239 -0.35 1.79 -8.68
C MET A 239 -0.80 2.03 -10.14
N SER A 240 -1.87 1.37 -10.59
CA SER A 240 -2.32 1.40 -11.98
C SER A 240 -3.18 2.63 -12.29
N PRO A 241 -3.47 2.92 -13.58
CA PRO A 241 -4.46 3.93 -13.98
C PRO A 241 -5.88 3.68 -13.46
N ALA A 242 -6.19 2.47 -12.94
CA ALA A 242 -7.48 2.19 -12.33
C ALA A 242 -7.63 2.79 -10.91
N PHE A 243 -6.52 3.25 -10.32
CA PHE A 243 -6.53 3.99 -9.07
C PHE A 243 -6.95 5.44 -9.29
N ASP A 244 -7.91 5.92 -8.51
CA ASP A 244 -8.49 7.24 -8.68
C ASP A 244 -7.64 8.31 -7.97
N TYR A 245 -6.58 8.75 -8.66
CA TYR A 245 -5.70 9.83 -8.17
C TYR A 245 -6.44 11.16 -7.95
N SER A 246 -7.57 11.40 -8.63
CA SER A 246 -8.30 12.67 -8.49
C SER A 246 -8.85 12.88 -7.07
N ARG A 247 -9.09 11.77 -6.35
CA ARG A 247 -9.50 11.80 -4.94
C ARG A 247 -8.40 12.26 -4.00
N LEU A 248 -7.13 12.20 -4.41
CA LEU A 248 -5.98 12.55 -3.56
C LEU A 248 -5.38 13.89 -3.94
N VAL A 249 -5.38 14.23 -5.22
CA VAL A 249 -4.77 15.46 -5.73
C VAL A 249 -5.55 16.67 -5.23
N GLY A 250 -4.83 17.67 -4.70
CA GLY A 250 -5.42 18.93 -4.23
C GLY A 250 -6.17 18.83 -2.91
N GLN A 251 -6.03 17.71 -2.20
CA GLN A 251 -6.58 17.56 -0.85
C GLN A 251 -5.67 18.27 0.17
N PHE A 252 -6.30 19.08 1.04
CA PHE A 252 -5.80 19.77 2.25
C PHE A 252 -4.51 20.63 2.15
#